data_AF-A0A842YE62-F1
#
_entry.id   AF-A0A842YE62-F1
#
_cell.length_a   1.000
_cell.length_b   1.000
_cell.length_c   1.000
_cell.angle_alpha   90.00
_cell.angle_beta   90.00
_cell.angle_gamma   90.00
#
_symmetry.space_group_name_H-M   'P 1'
#
loop_
_entity.id
_entity.type
_entity.pdbx_description
1 polymer ?
#
loop_
_entity_poly.entity_id
_entity_poly.type
_entity_poly.pdbx_seq_one_letter_code
_entity_poly.pdbx_strand_id
1 'polypeptide(L)'
;LQSRPITVSQKKEDGDGEDVFWTRGYADDYWNDPVTPLFFSILGDQLIHIVNVEANAILGYKDTPEDLIKLYKGHAYFNLDVLRTKVVNEMPPFIRSDDVLNYFPAGGGPFGKDTMAKLPFALKTRILAEIRLMIFDGDGGMTKTNSVYVKWTEETFVPKCLEFDEKLETLQTRGTESDFMELADDLDKTMMRHFRMVRYGLPVHTLGMNLITNYLLTRWLGEKAAMVFYPILISGIEHKTSETNRRINELAEHIRQDAYISSIFLDNHSKDILQILELDASTSAQDFLGKFQLFLIDFGDRGFTREVYYPRWRESPEYVFDILKSLVSERTKDLAQAEDTLARKRAKAEAITEKRIKGQRYGPLKWMLFDAIRGMARTYIGFRENQRFNLDCWITRSRNAFLEIGSRLV
;
A
#
# COMPACT_ATOMS: atom_id res chain seq x y z
N LEU A 1 5.87 18.48 45.47
CA LEU A 1 6.13 19.07 44.14
C LEU A 1 4.78 19.33 43.49
N GLN A 2 4.39 20.61 43.42
CA GLN A 2 3.07 21.10 43.02
C GLN A 2 2.71 20.73 41.58
N SER A 3 1.52 20.18 41.41
CA SER A 3 0.78 20.15 40.15
C SER A 3 0.44 21.58 39.73
N ARG A 4 0.90 22.00 38.55
CA ARG A 4 0.43 23.25 37.95
C ARG A 4 -0.84 22.98 37.13
N PRO A 5 -1.87 23.84 37.21
CA PRO A 5 -3.08 23.69 36.42
C PRO A 5 -2.78 24.04 34.96
N ILE A 6 -3.33 23.27 34.03
CA ILE A 6 -3.35 23.63 32.61
C ILE A 6 -4.32 24.80 32.48
N THR A 7 -3.77 26.01 32.34
CA THR A 7 -4.56 27.20 31.98
C THR A 7 -5.09 26.99 30.57
N VAL A 8 -6.38 26.66 30.47
CA VAL A 8 -7.12 26.66 29.21
C VAL A 8 -7.22 28.12 28.78
N SER A 9 -6.33 28.54 27.90
CA SER A 9 -6.53 29.77 27.13
C SER A 9 -7.74 29.53 26.25
N GLN A 10 -8.86 30.20 26.58
CA GLN A 10 -10.08 30.26 25.78
C GLN A 10 -9.72 30.54 24.32
N LYS A 11 -9.80 29.49 23.50
CA LYS A 11 -9.84 29.63 22.06
C LYS A 11 -11.32 29.69 21.71
N LYS A 12 -11.67 30.79 21.03
CA LYS A 12 -12.99 31.18 20.54
C LYS A 12 -13.93 30.00 20.28
N GLU A 13 -15.12 30.11 20.87
CA GLU A 13 -16.32 29.42 20.45
C GLU A 13 -16.58 29.75 18.97
N ASP A 14 -16.23 28.82 18.08
CA ASP A 14 -16.94 28.66 16.81
C ASP A 14 -18.07 27.65 17.11
N GLY A 15 -19.30 28.08 16.84
CA GLY A 15 -20.52 27.55 17.44
C GLY A 15 -20.92 26.12 17.07
N ASP A 16 -21.73 25.51 17.94
CA ASP A 16 -22.77 24.50 17.68
C ASP A 16 -22.48 23.36 16.66
N GLY A 17 -21.23 22.94 16.53
CA GLY A 17 -20.81 21.77 15.74
C GLY A 17 -20.43 20.61 16.66
N GLU A 18 -20.93 19.41 16.37
CA GLU A 18 -20.45 18.19 17.04
C GLU A 18 -18.92 18.13 16.97
N ASP A 19 -18.26 17.86 18.11
CA ASP A 19 -16.81 17.70 18.17
C ASP A 19 -16.37 16.59 17.19
N VAL A 20 -15.62 16.93 16.13
CA VAL A 20 -15.08 15.95 15.18
C VAL A 20 -13.85 15.27 15.78
N PHE A 21 -13.90 13.96 15.92
CA PHE A 21 -12.79 13.18 16.48
C PHE A 21 -11.90 12.58 15.40
N TRP A 22 -10.58 12.64 15.63
CA TRP A 22 -9.55 12.28 14.67
C TRP A 22 -8.65 11.18 15.23
N THR A 23 -8.22 10.24 14.39
CA THR A 23 -7.29 9.15 14.77
C THR A 23 -6.11 9.05 13.82
N ARG A 24 -4.94 8.67 14.35
CA ARG A 24 -3.82 8.19 13.53
C ARG A 24 -3.87 6.70 13.26
N GLY A 25 -4.64 5.92 14.02
CA GLY A 25 -4.54 4.46 13.94
C GLY A 25 -4.77 3.89 12.54
N TYR A 26 -5.67 4.50 11.75
CA TYR A 26 -5.85 4.11 10.34
C TYR A 26 -4.77 4.70 9.41
N ALA A 27 -4.28 5.91 9.70
CA ALA A 27 -3.17 6.51 8.96
C ALA A 27 -1.89 5.69 9.13
N ASP A 28 -1.62 5.15 10.32
CA ASP A 28 -0.41 4.38 10.59
C ASP A 28 -0.29 3.10 9.72
N ASP A 29 -1.40 2.60 9.15
CA ASP A 29 -1.42 1.45 8.23
C ASP A 29 -1.18 1.82 6.75
N TYR A 30 -1.55 3.04 6.35
CA TYR A 30 -1.65 3.44 4.93
C TYR A 30 -0.91 4.73 4.57
N TRP A 31 -0.67 5.63 5.53
CA TRP A 31 -0.02 6.94 5.40
C TRP A 31 0.68 7.35 6.72
N ASN A 32 1.67 6.57 7.13
CA ASN A 32 2.35 6.69 8.44
C ASN A 32 3.45 7.75 8.48
N ASP A 33 4.10 8.03 7.35
CA ASP A 33 5.23 8.94 7.26
C ASP A 33 4.81 10.41 7.53
N PRO A 34 5.74 11.27 7.98
CA PRO A 34 5.54 12.70 7.97
C PRO A 34 5.16 13.19 6.57
N VAL A 35 4.17 14.07 6.49
CA VAL A 35 3.57 14.52 5.23
C VAL A 35 3.65 16.04 5.11
N THR A 36 4.08 16.50 3.93
CA THR A 36 4.10 17.93 3.58
C THR A 36 2.70 18.40 3.14
N PRO A 37 2.39 19.70 3.25
CA PRO A 37 1.12 20.22 2.72
C PRO A 37 0.88 19.90 1.24
N LEU A 38 1.95 19.85 0.44
CA LEU A 38 1.88 19.50 -0.98
C LEU A 38 1.40 18.06 -1.17
N PHE A 39 2.09 17.08 -0.57
CA PHE A 39 1.68 15.69 -0.72
C PHE A 39 0.33 15.39 -0.07
N PHE A 40 0.02 16.08 1.04
CA PHE A 40 -1.30 16.00 1.64
C PHE A 40 -2.39 16.43 0.66
N SER A 41 -2.18 17.50 -0.11
CA SER A 41 -3.16 17.97 -1.11
C SER A 41 -3.28 16.98 -2.27
N ILE A 42 -2.14 16.55 -2.83
CA ILE A 42 -2.08 15.64 -3.99
C ILE A 42 -2.80 14.31 -3.71
N LEU A 43 -2.41 13.60 -2.64
CA LEU A 43 -3.01 12.31 -2.32
C LEU A 43 -4.35 12.48 -1.59
N GLY A 44 -4.48 13.53 -0.79
CA GLY A 44 -5.65 13.73 0.06
C GLY A 44 -6.94 13.98 -0.71
N ASP A 45 -6.88 14.77 -1.78
CA ASP A 45 -8.06 15.08 -2.60
C ASP A 45 -8.63 13.81 -3.23
N GLN A 46 -7.77 12.91 -3.71
CA GLN A 46 -8.16 11.61 -4.25
C GLN A 46 -8.83 10.73 -3.18
N LEU A 47 -8.31 10.74 -1.94
CA LEU A 47 -8.90 9.99 -0.84
C LEU A 47 -10.26 10.58 -0.40
N ILE A 48 -10.36 11.89 -0.31
CA ILE A 48 -11.60 12.58 0.11
C ILE A 48 -12.68 12.39 -0.96
N HIS A 49 -12.40 12.78 -2.20
CA HIS A 49 -13.44 12.87 -3.22
C HIS A 49 -13.77 11.50 -3.83
N ILE A 50 -12.78 10.65 -4.12
CA ILE A 50 -13.02 9.36 -4.78
C ILE A 50 -13.24 8.23 -3.79
N VAL A 51 -12.35 8.11 -2.79
CA VAL A 51 -12.36 6.98 -1.85
C VAL A 51 -13.45 7.13 -0.78
N ASN A 52 -13.76 8.36 -0.36
CA ASN A 52 -14.83 8.62 0.60
C ASN A 52 -16.14 9.05 -0.08
N VAL A 53 -16.21 10.26 -0.64
CA VAL A 53 -17.47 10.87 -1.11
C VAL A 53 -18.12 10.07 -2.24
N GLU A 54 -17.41 9.84 -3.35
CA GLU A 54 -17.94 9.10 -4.50
C GLU A 54 -18.30 7.65 -4.10
N ALA A 55 -17.45 7.01 -3.29
CA ALA A 55 -17.67 5.63 -2.83
C ALA A 55 -18.94 5.49 -1.99
N ASN A 56 -19.14 6.37 -1.01
CA ASN A 56 -20.31 6.31 -0.14
C ASN A 56 -21.61 6.63 -0.91
N ALA A 57 -21.56 7.54 -1.89
CA ALA A 57 -22.69 7.81 -2.78
C ALA A 57 -23.09 6.57 -3.61
N ILE A 58 -22.10 5.85 -4.15
CA ILE A 58 -22.33 4.60 -4.88
C ILE A 58 -22.91 3.53 -3.94
N LEU A 59 -22.28 3.31 -2.78
CA LEU A 59 -22.71 2.30 -1.81
C LEU A 59 -24.05 2.65 -1.14
N GLY A 60 -24.47 3.92 -1.21
CA GLY A 60 -25.71 4.41 -0.60
C GLY A 60 -25.61 4.54 0.91
N TYR A 61 -24.40 4.72 1.44
CA TYR A 61 -24.20 5.03 2.86
C TYR A 61 -24.55 6.49 3.10
N LYS A 62 -25.50 6.70 4.01
CA LYS A 62 -25.97 8.04 4.39
C LYS A 62 -25.18 8.56 5.58
N ASP A 63 -25.26 9.87 5.80
CA ASP A 63 -24.77 10.54 7.01
C ASP A 63 -23.28 10.28 7.30
N THR A 64 -22.49 10.07 6.24
CA THR A 64 -21.03 9.93 6.35
C THR A 64 -20.39 11.29 6.10
N PRO A 65 -19.57 11.81 7.02
CA PRO A 65 -18.88 13.07 6.81
C PRO A 65 -18.01 13.05 5.55
N GLU A 66 -17.96 14.18 4.84
CA GLU A 66 -17.10 14.35 3.66
C GLU A 66 -15.63 14.52 4.06
N ASP A 67 -15.37 15.18 5.20
CA ASP A 67 -14.05 15.40 5.78
C ASP A 67 -13.42 14.09 6.27
N LEU A 68 -12.80 13.34 5.35
CA LEU A 68 -12.17 12.05 5.65
C LEU A 68 -10.89 12.23 6.46
N ILE A 69 -10.04 13.17 6.05
CA ILE A 69 -8.68 13.31 6.56
C ILE A 69 -8.36 14.76 6.96
N LYS A 70 -7.43 14.90 7.89
CA LYS A 70 -6.91 16.20 8.35
C LYS A 70 -5.39 16.15 8.48
N LEU A 71 -4.73 17.20 8.00
CA LEU A 71 -3.32 17.44 8.26
C LEU A 71 -3.16 18.13 9.62
N TYR A 72 -2.40 17.52 10.54
CA TYR A 72 -2.07 18.15 11.81
C TYR A 72 -0.65 17.80 12.24
N LYS A 73 0.18 18.83 12.45
CA LYS A 73 1.60 18.70 12.86
C LYS A 73 2.40 17.69 12.00
N GLY A 74 2.24 17.78 10.68
CA GLY A 74 2.98 16.94 9.73
C GLY A 74 2.50 15.50 9.64
N HIS A 75 1.31 15.17 10.15
CA HIS A 75 0.72 13.84 10.01
C HIS A 75 -0.73 13.91 9.52
N ALA A 76 -1.14 12.90 8.75
CA ALA A 76 -2.53 12.69 8.39
C ALA A 76 -3.29 12.02 9.54
N TYR A 77 -4.52 12.48 9.78
CA TYR A 77 -5.45 11.88 10.72
C TYR A 77 -6.76 11.58 10.00
N PHE A 78 -7.41 10.48 10.33
CA PHE A 78 -8.70 10.07 9.78
C PHE A 78 -9.85 10.41 10.72
N ASN A 79 -10.98 10.79 10.14
CA ASN A 79 -12.21 11.09 10.87
C ASN A 79 -12.85 9.80 11.43
N LEU A 80 -13.03 9.76 12.74
CA LEU A 80 -13.55 8.58 13.43
C LEU A 80 -15.02 8.29 13.13
N ASP A 81 -15.83 9.27 12.75
CA ASP A 81 -17.21 9.02 12.32
C ASP A 81 -17.27 8.31 10.97
N VAL A 82 -16.38 8.66 10.04
CA VAL A 82 -16.25 7.94 8.77
C VAL A 82 -15.86 6.48 9.03
N LEU A 83 -14.86 6.24 9.87
CA LEU A 83 -14.44 4.88 10.24
C LEU A 83 -15.55 4.10 10.97
N ARG A 84 -16.31 4.76 11.85
CA ARG A 84 -17.49 4.17 12.52
C ARG A 84 -18.52 3.70 11.50
N THR A 85 -18.82 4.50 10.47
CA THR A 85 -19.73 4.08 9.39
C THR A 85 -19.24 2.82 8.69
N LYS A 86 -17.94 2.71 8.44
CA LYS A 86 -17.33 1.50 7.86
C LYS A 86 -17.48 0.29 8.80
N VAL A 87 -17.27 0.44 10.11
CA VAL A 87 -17.49 -0.64 11.09
C VAL A 87 -18.94 -1.15 11.07
N VAL A 88 -19.92 -0.24 10.98
CA VAL A 88 -21.35 -0.60 10.97
C VAL A 88 -21.76 -1.29 9.67
N ASN A 89 -21.27 -0.80 8.53
CA ASN A 89 -21.77 -1.25 7.23
C ASN A 89 -20.92 -2.34 6.58
N GLU A 90 -19.61 -2.39 6.82
CA GLU A 90 -18.68 -3.26 6.08
C GLU A 90 -18.07 -4.36 6.96
N MET A 91 -18.08 -4.21 8.29
CA MET A 91 -17.42 -5.12 9.23
C MET A 91 -18.41 -5.87 10.12
N PRO A 92 -18.82 -7.11 9.76
CA PRO A 92 -19.60 -7.96 10.64
C PRO A 92 -18.93 -8.19 12.01
N PRO A 93 -19.68 -8.40 13.10
CA PRO A 93 -19.11 -8.48 14.45
C PRO A 93 -18.07 -9.60 14.60
N PHE A 94 -18.20 -10.69 13.85
CA PHE A 94 -17.29 -11.84 13.93
C PHE A 94 -15.89 -11.58 13.33
N ILE A 95 -15.68 -10.48 12.59
CA ILE A 95 -14.37 -10.09 12.05
C ILE A 95 -13.76 -8.85 12.71
N ARG A 96 -14.43 -8.25 13.69
CA ARG A 96 -13.93 -7.07 14.43
C ARG A 96 -12.89 -7.50 15.46
N SER A 97 -11.72 -7.93 14.98
CA SER A 97 -10.57 -8.28 15.83
C SER A 97 -9.95 -7.05 16.49
N ASP A 98 -9.16 -7.27 17.53
CA ASP A 98 -8.40 -6.20 18.20
C ASP A 98 -7.51 -5.42 17.21
N ASP A 99 -6.91 -6.10 16.23
CA ASP A 99 -6.07 -5.47 15.20
C ASP A 99 -6.83 -4.41 14.41
N VAL A 100 -8.05 -4.71 13.98
CA VAL A 100 -8.92 -3.77 13.27
C VAL A 100 -9.39 -2.64 14.19
N LEU A 101 -9.69 -2.98 15.44
CA LEU A 101 -10.17 -2.01 16.41
C LEU A 101 -9.04 -1.11 16.94
N ASN A 102 -7.77 -1.40 16.66
CA ASN A 102 -6.64 -0.51 16.98
C ASN A 102 -6.72 0.85 16.29
N TYR A 103 -7.58 1.02 15.27
CA TYR A 103 -7.88 2.33 14.68
C TYR A 103 -8.58 3.28 15.65
N PHE A 104 -9.16 2.74 16.72
CA PHE A 104 -10.01 3.43 17.67
C PHE A 104 -9.35 3.56 19.05
N PRO A 105 -9.64 4.63 19.82
CA PRO A 105 -9.14 4.80 21.19
C PRO A 105 -9.59 3.66 22.11
N ALA A 106 -8.79 3.37 23.15
CA ALA A 106 -9.12 2.34 24.13
C ALA A 106 -10.37 2.70 24.97
N GLY A 107 -11.04 1.68 25.50
CA GLY A 107 -12.18 1.82 26.43
C GLY A 107 -13.54 1.92 25.75
N GLY A 108 -14.53 2.43 26.50
CA GLY A 108 -15.96 2.47 26.13
C GLY A 108 -16.50 3.85 25.74
N GLY A 109 -15.65 4.80 25.36
CA GLY A 109 -16.10 6.11 24.86
C GLY A 109 -16.91 6.00 23.56
N PRO A 110 -17.40 7.13 22.99
CA PRO A 110 -18.21 7.11 21.77
C PRO A 110 -17.51 6.43 20.59
N PHE A 111 -16.18 6.53 20.53
CA PHE A 111 -15.33 5.85 19.55
C PHE A 111 -14.44 4.79 20.19
N GLY A 112 -14.73 4.36 21.41
CA GLY A 112 -13.91 3.37 22.11
C GLY A 112 -13.96 1.99 21.47
N LYS A 113 -12.88 1.21 21.55
CA LYS A 113 -12.84 -0.18 21.04
C LYS A 113 -14.02 -1.03 21.52
N ASP A 114 -14.36 -0.94 22.80
CA ASP A 114 -15.45 -1.72 23.40
C ASP A 114 -16.81 -1.36 22.78
N THR A 115 -16.97 -0.09 22.40
CA THR A 115 -18.15 0.44 21.72
C THR A 115 -18.20 -0.04 20.28
N MET A 116 -17.10 0.14 19.53
CA MET A 116 -17.02 -0.26 18.11
C MET A 116 -17.23 -1.77 17.92
N ALA A 117 -16.69 -2.59 18.82
CA ALA A 117 -16.90 -4.04 18.81
C ALA A 117 -18.38 -4.42 18.87
N LYS A 118 -19.18 -3.68 19.65
CA LYS A 118 -20.59 -3.98 19.97
C LYS A 118 -21.60 -3.33 19.02
N LEU A 119 -21.16 -2.46 18.11
CA LEU A 119 -22.07 -1.78 17.18
C LEU A 119 -22.92 -2.78 16.37
N PRO A 120 -24.17 -2.47 16.02
CA PRO A 120 -24.93 -3.33 15.13
C PRO A 120 -24.26 -3.42 13.75
N PHE A 121 -24.53 -4.51 13.04
CA PHE A 121 -24.13 -4.65 11.64
C PHE A 121 -25.33 -4.40 10.74
N ALA A 122 -25.22 -3.41 9.87
CA ALA A 122 -26.30 -2.97 8.99
C ALA A 122 -26.44 -3.90 7.77
N LEU A 123 -26.78 -5.17 7.99
CA LEU A 123 -26.82 -6.21 6.96
C LEU A 123 -27.68 -5.82 5.74
N LYS A 124 -28.84 -5.19 5.95
CA LYS A 124 -29.72 -4.73 4.86
C LYS A 124 -29.03 -3.66 4.00
N THR A 125 -28.40 -2.68 4.64
CA THR A 125 -27.63 -1.63 3.98
C THR A 125 -26.47 -2.23 3.23
N ARG A 126 -25.75 -3.19 3.82
CA ARG A 126 -24.63 -3.87 3.18
C ARG A 126 -25.04 -4.64 1.93
N ILE A 127 -26.14 -5.40 1.99
CA ILE A 127 -26.67 -6.12 0.82
C ILE A 127 -27.06 -5.13 -0.29
N LEU A 128 -27.74 -4.04 0.08
CA LEU A 128 -28.10 -3.00 -0.89
C LEU A 128 -26.86 -2.33 -1.50
N ALA A 129 -25.82 -2.09 -0.70
CA ALA A 129 -24.56 -1.52 -1.14
C ALA A 129 -23.85 -2.40 -2.18
N GLU A 130 -23.86 -3.73 -1.98
CA GLU A 130 -23.31 -4.68 -2.97
C GLU A 130 -24.13 -4.68 -4.27
N ILE A 131 -25.46 -4.59 -4.19
CA ILE A 131 -26.31 -4.48 -5.38
C ILE A 131 -26.02 -3.17 -6.12
N ARG A 132 -25.93 -2.05 -5.40
CA ARG A 132 -25.61 -0.74 -5.98
C ARG A 132 -24.22 -0.71 -6.60
N LEU A 133 -23.23 -1.32 -5.95
CA LEU A 133 -21.89 -1.51 -6.50
C LEU A 133 -21.97 -2.23 -7.85
N MET A 134 -22.69 -3.35 -7.94
CA MET A 134 -22.84 -4.09 -9.19
C MET A 134 -23.50 -3.28 -10.32
N ILE A 135 -24.40 -2.35 -9.98
CA ILE A 135 -25.14 -1.52 -10.95
C ILE A 135 -24.33 -0.29 -11.39
N PHE A 136 -23.73 0.43 -10.44
CA PHE A 136 -23.13 1.75 -10.69
C PHE A 136 -21.61 1.72 -10.86
N ASP A 137 -20.93 0.71 -10.32
CA ASP A 137 -19.48 0.54 -10.47
C ASP A 137 -19.08 -0.94 -10.38
N GLY A 138 -19.53 -1.73 -11.38
CA GLY A 138 -19.38 -3.19 -11.37
C GLY A 138 -17.92 -3.68 -11.36
N ASP A 139 -16.96 -2.81 -11.70
CA ASP A 139 -15.53 -3.12 -11.64
C ASP A 139 -15.01 -3.18 -10.20
N GLY A 140 -15.70 -2.53 -9.26
CA GLY A 140 -15.41 -2.60 -7.83
C GLY A 140 -15.78 -3.93 -7.16
N GLY A 141 -16.37 -4.87 -7.89
CA GLY A 141 -16.74 -6.19 -7.36
C GLY A 141 -15.54 -7.08 -7.04
N MET A 142 -15.64 -7.85 -5.95
CA MET A 142 -14.59 -8.74 -5.41
C MET A 142 -13.90 -9.64 -6.45
N THR A 143 -14.63 -10.17 -7.43
CA THR A 143 -14.06 -11.07 -8.44
C THR A 143 -13.49 -10.37 -9.68
N LYS A 144 -13.67 -9.05 -9.80
CA LYS A 144 -13.32 -8.26 -10.99
C LYS A 144 -12.26 -7.21 -10.73
N THR A 145 -12.24 -6.57 -9.56
CA THR A 145 -11.38 -5.40 -9.31
C THR A 145 -9.92 -5.66 -9.63
N ASN A 146 -9.37 -6.81 -9.22
CA ASN A 146 -7.98 -7.12 -9.51
C ASN A 146 -7.69 -7.32 -11.02
N SER A 147 -8.56 -7.99 -11.77
CA SER A 147 -8.33 -8.19 -13.21
C SER A 147 -8.48 -6.90 -13.99
N VAL A 148 -9.46 -6.06 -13.64
CA VAL A 148 -9.61 -4.72 -14.21
C VAL A 148 -8.40 -3.84 -13.88
N TYR A 149 -7.88 -3.94 -12.66
CA TYR A 149 -6.69 -3.21 -12.22
C TYR A 149 -5.43 -3.60 -12.99
N VAL A 150 -5.19 -4.90 -13.16
CA VAL A 150 -4.05 -5.40 -13.94
C VAL A 150 -4.16 -4.90 -15.39
N LYS A 151 -5.33 -5.07 -16.01
CA LYS A 151 -5.59 -4.60 -17.36
C LYS A 151 -5.37 -3.10 -17.51
N TRP A 152 -5.93 -2.29 -16.60
CA TRP A 152 -5.73 -0.83 -16.60
C TRP A 152 -4.27 -0.45 -16.40
N THR A 153 -3.53 -1.18 -15.56
CA THR A 153 -2.10 -0.94 -15.35
C THR A 153 -1.32 -1.11 -16.65
N GLU A 154 -1.52 -2.24 -17.33
CA GLU A 154 -0.78 -2.61 -18.54
C GLU A 154 -1.20 -1.80 -19.77
N GLU A 155 -2.51 -1.62 -19.97
CA GLU A 155 -3.05 -1.02 -21.19
C GLU A 155 -3.23 0.50 -21.11
N THR A 156 -3.16 1.09 -19.91
CA THR A 156 -3.44 2.53 -19.72
C THR A 156 -2.38 3.23 -18.89
N PHE A 157 -2.15 2.80 -17.65
CA PHE A 157 -1.28 3.53 -16.72
C PHE A 157 0.18 3.50 -17.16
N VAL A 158 0.73 2.33 -17.48
CA VAL A 158 2.13 2.20 -17.94
C VAL A 158 2.36 2.99 -19.23
N PRO A 159 1.53 2.86 -20.29
CA PRO A 159 1.63 3.73 -21.47
C PRO A 159 1.57 5.23 -21.15
N LYS A 160 0.68 5.64 -20.23
CA LYS A 160 0.57 7.05 -19.81
C LYS A 160 1.79 7.55 -19.05
N CYS A 161 2.42 6.69 -18.24
CA CYS A 161 3.69 6.99 -17.60
C CYS A 161 4.81 7.21 -18.64
N LEU A 162 4.87 6.41 -19.69
CA LEU A 162 5.85 6.58 -20.77
C LEU A 162 5.58 7.87 -21.57
N GLU A 163 4.32 8.14 -21.92
CA GLU A 163 3.91 9.39 -22.58
C GLU A 163 4.28 10.62 -21.72
N PHE A 164 4.08 10.52 -20.41
CA PHE A 164 4.48 11.57 -19.47
C PHE A 164 5.99 11.82 -19.53
N ASP A 165 6.79 10.75 -19.49
CA ASP A 165 8.26 10.85 -19.46
C ASP A 165 8.80 11.49 -20.76
N GLU A 166 8.26 11.11 -21.92
CA GLU A 166 8.62 11.70 -23.23
C GLU A 166 8.24 13.20 -23.32
N LYS A 167 7.04 13.55 -22.84
CA LYS A 167 6.58 14.95 -22.80
C LYS A 167 7.41 15.79 -21.84
N LEU A 168 7.75 15.24 -20.67
CA LEU A 168 8.59 15.92 -19.69
C LEU A 168 9.94 16.30 -20.30
N GLU A 169 10.63 15.37 -20.97
CA GLU A 169 11.92 15.62 -21.63
C GLU A 169 11.80 16.72 -22.69
N THR A 170 10.73 16.70 -23.48
CA THR A 170 10.46 17.73 -24.50
C THR A 170 10.25 19.11 -23.87
N LEU A 171 9.45 19.18 -22.80
CA LEU A 171 9.09 20.41 -22.10
C LEU A 171 10.23 20.99 -21.27
N GLN A 172 11.18 20.18 -20.80
CA GLN A 172 12.32 20.67 -20.01
C GLN A 172 13.10 21.80 -20.69
N THR A 173 13.18 21.80 -22.03
CA THR A 173 13.94 22.81 -22.77
C THR A 173 13.17 24.10 -23.10
N ARG A 174 11.84 24.03 -23.20
CA ARG A 174 11.01 25.13 -23.78
C ARG A 174 9.65 25.32 -23.11
N GLY A 175 9.30 24.47 -22.16
CA GLY A 175 8.01 24.45 -21.48
C GLY A 175 7.90 25.54 -20.41
N THR A 176 6.67 25.96 -20.20
CA THR A 176 6.22 26.89 -19.16
C THR A 176 5.72 26.14 -17.94
N GLU A 177 5.52 26.83 -16.82
CA GLU A 177 4.97 26.25 -15.59
C GLU A 177 3.57 25.67 -15.82
N SER A 178 2.79 26.30 -16.70
CA SER A 178 1.46 25.82 -17.09
C SER A 178 1.52 24.48 -17.83
N ASP A 179 2.54 24.26 -18.66
CA ASP A 179 2.69 23.00 -19.40
C ASP A 179 2.98 21.83 -18.44
N PHE A 180 3.81 22.05 -17.41
CA PHE A 180 4.07 21.03 -16.40
C PHE A 180 2.87 20.77 -15.48
N MET A 181 2.07 21.81 -15.18
CA MET A 181 0.82 21.65 -14.46
C MET A 181 -0.20 20.83 -15.24
N GLU A 182 -0.35 21.09 -16.54
CA GLU A 182 -1.22 20.30 -17.42
C GLU A 182 -0.72 18.85 -17.56
N LEU A 183 0.60 18.66 -17.63
CA LEU A 183 1.19 17.33 -17.67
C LEU A 183 0.91 16.53 -16.39
N ALA A 184 1.02 17.16 -15.22
CA ALA A 184 0.67 16.53 -13.94
C ALA A 184 -0.83 16.23 -13.83
N ASP A 185 -1.69 17.14 -14.30
CA ASP A 185 -3.15 16.99 -14.29
C ASP A 185 -3.64 15.86 -15.22
N ASP A 186 -3.05 15.68 -16.41
CA ASP A 186 -3.38 14.55 -17.30
C ASP A 186 -3.08 13.19 -16.65
N LEU A 187 -1.93 13.10 -15.97
CA LEU A 187 -1.56 11.88 -15.25
C LEU A 187 -2.47 11.66 -14.02
N ASP A 188 -2.82 12.71 -13.28
CA ASP A 188 -3.73 12.64 -12.14
C ASP A 188 -5.13 12.16 -12.56
N LYS A 189 -5.67 12.69 -13.67
CA LYS A 189 -6.94 12.22 -14.27
C LYS A 189 -6.89 10.73 -14.63
N THR A 190 -5.77 10.28 -15.18
CA THR A 190 -5.55 8.84 -15.44
C THR A 190 -5.56 8.04 -14.13
N MET A 191 -4.91 8.58 -13.09
CA MET A 191 -4.80 7.96 -11.77
C MET A 191 -6.13 7.92 -11.01
N MET A 192 -7.11 8.76 -11.30
CA MET A 192 -8.45 8.66 -10.67
C MET A 192 -9.06 7.25 -10.78
N ARG A 193 -8.80 6.54 -11.90
CA ARG A 193 -9.29 5.17 -12.10
C ARG A 193 -8.64 4.16 -11.14
N HIS A 194 -7.37 4.37 -10.77
CA HIS A 194 -6.70 3.62 -9.71
C HIS A 194 -7.47 3.75 -8.38
N PHE A 195 -7.75 4.98 -7.95
CA PHE A 195 -8.43 5.24 -6.67
C PHE A 195 -9.85 4.66 -6.63
N ARG A 196 -10.56 4.66 -7.77
CA ARG A 196 -11.88 4.00 -7.90
C ARG A 196 -11.84 2.49 -7.69
N MET A 197 -10.73 1.82 -8.01
CA MET A 197 -10.55 0.39 -7.72
C MET A 197 -10.04 0.16 -6.29
N VAL A 198 -9.10 0.99 -5.84
CA VAL A 198 -8.48 0.90 -4.52
C VAL A 198 -9.47 1.10 -3.37
N ARG A 199 -10.48 1.97 -3.55
CA ARG A 199 -11.52 2.24 -2.53
C ARG A 199 -12.30 1.00 -2.07
N TYR A 200 -12.38 -0.04 -2.90
CA TYR A 200 -12.94 -1.34 -2.52
C TYR A 200 -11.83 -2.36 -2.24
N GLY A 201 -10.80 -2.35 -3.09
CA GLY A 201 -9.69 -3.29 -3.04
C GLY A 201 -8.96 -3.34 -1.69
N LEU A 202 -8.76 -2.21 -1.03
CA LEU A 202 -8.07 -2.17 0.27
C LEU A 202 -9.01 -2.42 1.46
N PRO A 203 -9.98 -1.53 1.77
CA PRO A 203 -10.74 -1.61 3.03
C PRO A 203 -11.72 -2.79 3.09
N VAL A 204 -12.24 -3.24 1.95
CA VAL A 204 -13.22 -4.34 1.91
C VAL A 204 -12.55 -5.64 1.47
N HIS A 205 -11.89 -5.64 0.31
CA HIS A 205 -11.42 -6.89 -0.30
C HIS A 205 -10.18 -7.43 0.40
N THR A 206 -9.13 -6.62 0.53
CA THR A 206 -7.89 -7.04 1.19
C THR A 206 -8.12 -7.31 2.67
N LEU A 207 -8.68 -6.33 3.41
CA LEU A 207 -8.86 -6.45 4.85
C LEU A 207 -9.91 -7.54 5.18
N GLY A 208 -11.07 -7.50 4.53
CA GLY A 208 -12.15 -8.46 4.77
C GLY A 208 -11.77 -9.90 4.48
N MET A 209 -11.15 -10.20 3.33
CA MET A 209 -10.77 -11.59 3.00
C MET A 209 -9.69 -12.13 3.94
N ASN A 210 -8.75 -11.29 4.38
CA ASN A 210 -7.73 -11.70 5.35
C ASN A 210 -8.34 -12.04 6.72
N LEU A 211 -9.21 -11.17 7.23
CA LEU A 211 -9.89 -11.38 8.51
C LEU A 211 -10.80 -12.61 8.47
N ILE A 212 -11.56 -12.78 7.39
CA ILE A 212 -12.44 -13.94 7.22
C ILE A 212 -11.62 -15.23 7.10
N THR A 213 -10.49 -15.22 6.37
CA THR A 213 -9.59 -16.39 6.27
C THR A 213 -9.08 -16.80 7.66
N ASN A 214 -8.59 -15.84 8.44
CA ASN A 214 -8.09 -16.10 9.80
C ASN A 214 -9.21 -16.57 10.75
N TYR A 215 -10.39 -15.95 10.67
CA TYR A 215 -11.57 -16.34 11.44
C TYR A 215 -12.00 -17.79 11.14
N LEU A 216 -12.08 -18.19 9.86
CA LEU A 216 -12.48 -19.53 9.47
C LEU A 216 -11.46 -20.59 9.93
N LEU A 217 -10.15 -20.31 9.81
CA LEU A 217 -9.10 -21.17 10.35
C LEU A 217 -9.24 -21.34 11.86
N THR A 218 -9.42 -20.24 12.59
CA THR A 218 -9.60 -20.26 14.04
C THR A 218 -10.85 -21.06 14.43
N ARG A 219 -11.96 -20.82 13.74
CA ARG A 219 -13.25 -21.44 14.01
C ARG A 219 -13.28 -22.94 13.74
N TRP A 220 -12.52 -23.42 12.75
CA TRP A 220 -12.56 -24.82 12.32
C TRP A 220 -11.37 -25.64 12.79
N LEU A 221 -10.18 -25.05 12.95
CA LEU A 221 -8.96 -25.77 13.34
C LEU A 221 -8.47 -25.40 14.75
N GLY A 222 -9.03 -24.36 15.36
CA GLY A 222 -8.61 -23.81 16.65
C GLY A 222 -7.50 -22.76 16.51
N GLU A 223 -7.39 -21.91 17.52
CA GLU A 223 -6.50 -20.74 17.55
C GLU A 223 -5.02 -21.08 17.33
N LYS A 224 -4.50 -22.09 18.04
CA LYS A 224 -3.11 -22.55 17.89
C LYS A 224 -2.79 -22.98 16.45
N ALA A 225 -3.74 -23.65 15.78
CA ALA A 225 -3.55 -24.08 14.40
C ALA A 225 -3.64 -22.89 13.44
N ALA A 226 -4.59 -21.97 13.65
CA ALA A 226 -4.74 -20.77 12.84
C ALA A 226 -3.48 -19.88 12.89
N MET A 227 -2.92 -19.64 14.07
CA MET A 227 -1.69 -18.85 14.26
C MET A 227 -0.51 -19.40 13.45
N VAL A 228 -0.43 -20.73 13.29
CA VAL A 228 0.63 -21.37 12.51
C VAL A 228 0.29 -21.40 11.01
N PHE A 229 -0.92 -21.81 10.65
CA PHE A 229 -1.28 -22.05 9.25
C PHE A 229 -1.62 -20.78 8.48
N TYR A 230 -2.30 -19.81 9.10
CA TYR A 230 -2.72 -18.57 8.44
C TYR A 230 -1.56 -17.88 7.71
N PRO A 231 -0.45 -17.48 8.36
CA PRO A 231 0.64 -16.77 7.69
C PRO A 231 1.26 -17.60 6.56
N ILE A 232 1.36 -18.92 6.73
CA ILE A 232 1.90 -19.82 5.70
C ILE A 232 0.96 -19.88 4.47
N LEU A 233 -0.34 -20.01 4.68
CA LEU A 233 -1.33 -20.17 3.62
C LEU A 233 -1.49 -18.90 2.76
N ILE A 234 -1.29 -17.73 3.36
CA ILE A 234 -1.32 -16.45 2.63
C ILE A 234 0.07 -16.03 2.09
N SER A 235 1.15 -16.79 2.34
CA SER A 235 2.50 -16.44 1.90
C SER A 235 2.85 -16.89 0.47
N GLY A 236 3.99 -16.42 -0.04
CA GLY A 236 4.54 -16.80 -1.35
C GLY A 236 3.66 -16.31 -2.51
N ILE A 237 3.28 -15.04 -2.46
CA ILE A 237 2.53 -14.36 -3.52
C ILE A 237 3.53 -13.52 -4.30
N GLU A 238 3.46 -13.58 -5.62
CA GLU A 238 4.25 -12.71 -6.48
C GLU A 238 3.56 -11.35 -6.62
N HIS A 239 4.30 -10.29 -6.32
CA HIS A 239 3.86 -8.91 -6.45
C HIS A 239 5.08 -8.00 -6.60
N LYS A 240 4.86 -6.72 -6.95
CA LYS A 240 5.96 -5.79 -7.22
C LYS A 240 6.96 -5.66 -6.08
N THR A 241 6.52 -5.66 -4.82
CA THR A 241 7.45 -5.63 -3.67
C THR A 241 8.31 -6.90 -3.54
N SER A 242 7.77 -8.11 -3.78
CA SER A 242 8.57 -9.33 -3.75
C SER A 242 9.55 -9.38 -4.91
N GLU A 243 9.13 -8.91 -6.09
CA GLU A 243 9.97 -8.76 -7.28
C GLU A 243 11.15 -7.80 -7.03
N THR A 244 10.90 -6.62 -6.45
CA THR A 244 11.95 -5.66 -6.07
C THR A 244 12.95 -6.29 -5.11
N ASN A 245 12.48 -6.96 -4.06
CA ASN A 245 13.36 -7.62 -3.09
C ASN A 245 14.21 -8.72 -3.75
N ARG A 246 13.62 -9.53 -4.64
CA ARG A 246 14.37 -10.55 -5.39
C ARG A 246 15.47 -9.91 -6.25
N ARG A 247 15.15 -8.87 -7.02
CA ARG A 247 16.12 -8.17 -7.88
C ARG A 247 17.26 -7.49 -7.10
N ILE A 248 16.97 -6.92 -5.92
CA ILE A 248 18.01 -6.40 -5.02
C ILE A 248 18.95 -7.53 -4.58
N ASN A 249 18.42 -8.71 -4.26
CA ASN A 249 19.24 -9.83 -3.81
C ASN A 249 20.05 -10.46 -4.95
N GLU A 250 19.52 -10.48 -6.18
CA GLU A 250 20.27 -10.88 -7.37
C GLU A 250 21.48 -9.95 -7.61
N LEU A 251 21.30 -8.63 -7.43
CA LEU A 251 22.41 -7.68 -7.47
C LEU A 251 23.42 -7.93 -6.34
N ALA A 252 22.96 -8.16 -5.11
CA ALA A 252 23.84 -8.46 -3.99
C ALA A 252 24.63 -9.76 -4.17
N GLU A 253 24.00 -10.80 -4.73
CA GLU A 253 24.66 -12.06 -5.05
C GLU A 253 25.70 -11.88 -6.15
N HIS A 254 25.37 -11.12 -7.19
CA HIS A 254 26.32 -10.79 -8.23
C HIS A 254 27.55 -10.05 -7.68
N ILE A 255 27.37 -9.10 -6.76
CA ILE A 255 28.48 -8.42 -6.07
C ILE A 255 29.32 -9.42 -5.26
N ARG A 256 28.69 -10.35 -4.54
CA ARG A 256 29.44 -11.35 -3.72
C ARG A 256 30.26 -12.33 -4.55
N GLN A 257 29.78 -12.69 -5.74
CA GLN A 257 30.45 -13.64 -6.63
C GLN A 257 31.67 -13.02 -7.34
N ASP A 258 31.75 -11.69 -7.40
CA ASP A 258 32.86 -10.95 -7.99
C ASP A 258 33.67 -10.22 -6.91
N ALA A 259 34.86 -10.75 -6.60
CA ALA A 259 35.73 -10.19 -5.56
C ALA A 259 36.13 -8.72 -5.82
N TYR A 260 36.23 -8.32 -7.09
CA TYR A 260 36.58 -6.96 -7.48
C TYR A 260 35.43 -5.98 -7.25
N ILE A 261 34.21 -6.36 -7.67
CA ILE A 261 33.02 -5.54 -7.40
C ILE A 261 32.71 -5.50 -5.90
N SER A 262 32.90 -6.61 -5.19
CA SER A 262 32.76 -6.68 -3.74
C SER A 262 33.68 -5.68 -3.03
N SER A 263 34.94 -5.56 -3.43
CA SER A 263 35.85 -4.57 -2.84
C SER A 263 35.40 -3.13 -3.12
N ILE A 264 34.90 -2.83 -4.32
CA ILE A 264 34.35 -1.49 -4.63
C ILE A 264 33.23 -1.15 -3.65
N PHE A 265 32.30 -2.08 -3.41
CA PHE A 265 31.18 -1.86 -2.51
C PHE A 265 31.61 -1.76 -1.05
N LEU A 266 32.50 -2.62 -0.57
CA LEU A 266 32.89 -2.66 0.84
C LEU A 266 33.81 -1.50 1.23
N ASP A 267 34.73 -1.10 0.35
CA ASP A 267 35.81 -0.17 0.70
C ASP A 267 35.45 1.30 0.47
N ASN A 268 34.40 1.61 -0.30
CA ASN A 268 34.03 2.98 -0.68
C ASN A 268 32.71 3.44 -0.04
N HIS A 269 32.51 4.75 0.12
CA HIS A 269 31.21 5.27 0.56
C HIS A 269 30.16 5.10 -0.55
N SER A 270 28.90 4.84 -0.17
CA SER A 270 27.80 4.59 -1.11
C SER A 270 27.61 5.70 -2.15
N LYS A 271 27.91 6.95 -1.77
CA LYS A 271 27.84 8.12 -2.67
C LYS A 271 28.85 8.09 -3.81
N ASP A 272 29.99 7.41 -3.60
CA ASP A 272 31.10 7.40 -4.56
C ASP A 272 31.04 6.17 -5.49
N ILE A 273 30.28 5.13 -5.12
CA ILE A 273 30.22 3.84 -5.83
C ILE A 273 29.81 4.00 -7.29
N LEU A 274 28.77 4.79 -7.58
CA LEU A 274 28.30 4.96 -8.97
C LEU A 274 29.40 5.55 -9.84
N GLN A 275 30.02 6.64 -9.38
CA GLN A 275 31.09 7.32 -10.11
C GLN A 275 32.30 6.39 -10.33
N ILE A 276 32.68 5.61 -9.31
CA ILE A 276 33.78 4.65 -9.41
C ILE A 276 33.47 3.61 -10.49
N LEU A 277 32.27 3.03 -10.47
CA LEU A 277 31.86 2.03 -11.45
C LEU A 277 31.78 2.61 -12.87
N GLU A 278 31.30 3.84 -13.03
CA GLU A 278 31.17 4.51 -14.34
C GLU A 278 32.52 4.82 -14.98
N LEU A 279 33.54 5.15 -14.17
CA LEU A 279 34.91 5.40 -14.64
C LEU A 279 35.70 4.11 -14.86
N ASP A 280 35.18 2.98 -14.41
CA ASP A 280 35.85 1.69 -14.47
C ASP A 280 35.51 0.94 -15.78
N ALA A 281 36.52 0.80 -16.63
CA ALA A 281 36.41 0.13 -17.92
C ALA A 281 36.48 -1.42 -17.84
N SER A 282 36.56 -2.00 -16.64
CA SER A 282 36.57 -3.46 -16.47
C SER A 282 35.24 -4.09 -16.87
N THR A 283 35.32 -5.29 -17.44
CA THR A 283 34.13 -6.07 -17.81
C THR A 283 33.20 -6.31 -16.63
N SER A 284 33.76 -6.55 -15.44
CA SER A 284 33.00 -6.74 -14.20
C SER A 284 32.19 -5.50 -13.81
N ALA A 285 32.80 -4.31 -13.87
CA ALA A 285 32.10 -3.06 -13.52
C ALA A 285 30.98 -2.75 -14.53
N GLN A 286 31.25 -2.95 -15.81
CA GLN A 286 30.28 -2.72 -16.88
C GLN A 286 29.10 -3.72 -16.83
N ASP A 287 29.36 -4.99 -16.50
CA ASP A 287 28.30 -6.01 -16.31
C ASP A 287 27.40 -5.67 -15.11
N PHE A 288 28.00 -5.28 -13.98
CA PHE A 288 27.23 -4.84 -12.82
C PHE A 288 26.40 -3.58 -13.13
N LEU A 289 27.00 -2.57 -13.75
CA LEU A 289 26.31 -1.33 -14.14
C LEU A 289 25.12 -1.61 -15.06
N GLY A 290 25.27 -2.49 -16.05
CA GLY A 290 24.16 -2.86 -16.93
C GLY A 290 22.98 -3.47 -16.16
N LYS A 291 23.26 -4.39 -15.22
CA LYS A 291 22.23 -4.99 -14.36
C LYS A 291 21.59 -3.96 -13.42
N PHE A 292 22.38 -3.05 -12.88
CA PHE A 292 21.91 -2.00 -12.00
C PHE A 292 21.04 -0.96 -12.74
N GLN A 293 21.41 -0.58 -13.96
CA GLN A 293 20.60 0.28 -14.81
C GLN A 293 19.24 -0.35 -15.14
N LEU A 294 19.22 -1.64 -15.48
CA LEU A 294 17.95 -2.37 -15.67
C LEU A 294 17.10 -2.38 -14.39
N PHE A 295 17.72 -2.53 -13.21
CA PHE A 295 17.00 -2.41 -11.94
C PHE A 295 16.41 -1.01 -11.73
N LEU A 296 17.15 0.06 -12.03
CA LEU A 296 16.65 1.42 -11.91
C LEU A 296 15.58 1.76 -12.95
N ILE A 297 15.62 1.16 -14.15
CA ILE A 297 14.53 1.27 -15.12
C ILE A 297 13.24 0.72 -14.53
N ASP A 298 13.30 -0.47 -13.93
CA ASP A 298 12.13 -1.19 -13.43
C ASP A 298 11.62 -0.67 -12.07
N PHE A 299 12.51 -0.21 -11.18
CA PHE A 299 12.20 0.10 -9.78
C PHE A 299 12.71 1.45 -9.30
N GLY A 300 13.30 2.27 -10.18
CA GLY A 300 13.88 3.57 -9.83
C GLY A 300 12.87 4.59 -9.29
N ASP A 301 11.58 4.40 -9.55
CA ASP A 301 10.47 5.23 -9.05
C ASP A 301 10.16 4.97 -7.57
N ARG A 302 10.75 3.94 -6.95
CA ARG A 302 10.63 3.72 -5.51
C ARG A 302 11.52 4.69 -4.74
N GLY A 303 11.18 4.90 -3.47
CA GLY A 303 11.98 5.65 -2.52
C GLY A 303 11.84 5.06 -1.12
N PHE A 304 12.57 5.63 -0.15
CA PHE A 304 12.43 5.25 1.26
C PHE A 304 11.03 5.58 1.82
N THR A 305 10.41 6.65 1.31
CA THR A 305 9.07 7.11 1.67
C THR A 305 8.29 7.47 0.41
N ARG A 306 6.96 7.46 0.51
CA ARG A 306 6.06 7.98 -0.54
C ARG A 306 5.95 9.50 -0.53
N GLU A 307 6.56 10.17 0.44
CA GLU A 307 6.51 11.63 0.47
C GLU A 307 7.19 12.23 -0.78
N VAL A 308 6.46 13.10 -1.48
CA VAL A 308 6.85 13.72 -2.76
C VAL A 308 8.14 14.54 -2.64
N TYR A 309 8.41 15.11 -1.47
CA TYR A 309 9.61 15.91 -1.18
C TYR A 309 10.94 15.14 -1.29
N TYR A 310 10.95 13.83 -1.03
CA TYR A 310 12.20 13.05 -1.04
C TYR A 310 12.54 12.51 -2.44
N PRO A 311 13.83 12.38 -2.76
CA PRO A 311 14.28 11.80 -4.03
C PRO A 311 13.96 10.30 -4.12
N ARG A 312 13.79 9.84 -5.36
CA ARG A 312 13.60 8.43 -5.74
C ARG A 312 14.94 7.74 -5.96
N TRP A 313 14.93 6.41 -6.02
CA TRP A 313 16.15 5.62 -6.24
C TRP A 313 16.86 5.95 -7.55
N ARG A 314 16.12 6.39 -8.58
CA ARG A 314 16.72 6.88 -9.83
C ARG A 314 17.50 8.19 -9.65
N GLU A 315 17.00 9.09 -8.81
CA GLU A 315 17.64 10.39 -8.50
C GLU A 315 18.80 10.24 -7.50
N SER A 316 18.68 9.29 -6.58
CA SER A 316 19.68 9.03 -5.53
C SER A 316 19.95 7.52 -5.40
N PRO A 317 20.74 6.93 -6.33
CA PRO A 317 21.07 5.50 -6.34
C PRO A 317 21.86 5.03 -5.11
N GLU A 318 22.49 5.94 -4.37
CA GLU A 318 23.25 5.63 -3.16
C GLU A 318 22.41 4.94 -2.08
N TYR A 319 21.10 5.19 -2.04
CA TYR A 319 20.20 4.51 -1.11
C TYR A 319 20.06 3.01 -1.43
N VAL A 320 20.13 2.64 -2.71
CA VAL A 320 20.14 1.24 -3.11
C VAL A 320 21.50 0.61 -2.78
N PHE A 321 22.59 1.35 -2.95
CA PHE A 321 23.91 0.87 -2.58
C PHE A 321 24.05 0.64 -1.07
N ASP A 322 23.46 1.48 -0.22
CA ASP A 322 23.43 1.24 1.23
C ASP A 322 22.78 -0.12 1.57
N ILE A 323 21.66 -0.45 0.90
CA ILE A 323 20.98 -1.74 1.05
C ILE A 323 21.89 -2.88 0.56
N LEU A 324 22.50 -2.73 -0.62
CA LEU A 324 23.37 -3.74 -1.21
C LEU A 324 24.61 -3.98 -0.34
N LYS A 325 25.24 -2.94 0.20
CA LYS A 325 26.38 -3.05 1.12
C LYS A 325 26.02 -3.86 2.36
N SER A 326 24.85 -3.62 2.95
CA SER A 326 24.36 -4.41 4.09
C SER A 326 24.22 -5.88 3.71
N LEU A 327 23.60 -6.18 2.56
CA LEU A 327 23.37 -7.55 2.10
C LEU A 327 24.65 -8.28 1.68
N VAL A 328 25.65 -7.57 1.16
CA VAL A 328 26.97 -8.12 0.81
C VAL A 328 27.78 -8.43 2.07
N SER A 329 27.62 -7.62 3.13
CA SER A 329 28.32 -7.80 4.40
C SER A 329 27.78 -8.95 5.26
N GLU A 330 26.50 -9.29 5.12
CA GLU A 330 25.86 -10.39 5.86
C GLU A 330 26.16 -11.77 5.26
N ARG A 331 26.45 -12.78 6.11
CA ARG A 331 26.60 -14.18 5.67
C ARG A 331 25.24 -14.76 5.25
N THR A 332 25.24 -15.36 4.07
CA THR A 332 24.09 -15.70 3.21
C THR A 332 22.96 -16.48 3.90
N LYS A 333 21.71 -16.08 3.61
CA LYS A 333 20.59 -17.02 3.43
C LYS A 333 20.37 -17.14 1.92
N ASP A 334 20.50 -18.35 1.37
CA ASP A 334 20.13 -18.62 -0.02
C ASP A 334 18.61 -18.40 -0.18
N LEU A 335 18.24 -17.35 -0.91
CA LEU A 335 16.83 -16.98 -1.09
C LEU A 335 16.09 -17.96 -1.98
N ALA A 336 16.72 -18.51 -3.01
CA ALA A 336 16.09 -19.52 -3.85
C ALA A 336 15.77 -20.77 -3.01
N GLN A 337 16.68 -21.16 -2.12
CA GLN A 337 16.44 -22.22 -1.15
C GLN A 337 15.36 -21.84 -0.12
N ALA A 338 15.32 -20.59 0.34
CA ALA A 338 14.31 -20.10 1.27
C ALA A 338 12.90 -20.09 0.64
N GLU A 339 12.78 -19.68 -0.62
CA GLU A 339 11.55 -19.68 -1.41
C GLU A 339 11.05 -21.09 -1.69
N ASP A 340 11.91 -22.02 -2.12
CA ASP A 340 11.55 -23.44 -2.29
C ASP A 340 11.12 -24.06 -0.95
N THR A 341 11.83 -23.75 0.13
CA THR A 341 11.46 -24.19 1.48
C THR A 341 10.08 -23.65 1.88
N LEU A 342 9.79 -22.39 1.58
CA LEU A 342 8.48 -21.77 1.85
C LEU A 342 7.38 -22.41 1.02
N ALA A 343 7.63 -22.65 -0.28
CA ALA A 343 6.68 -23.31 -1.18
C ALA A 343 6.34 -24.73 -0.69
N ARG A 344 7.34 -25.51 -0.28
CA ARG A 344 7.14 -26.85 0.31
C ARG A 344 6.37 -26.80 1.62
N LYS A 345 6.69 -25.83 2.50
CA LYS A 345 5.95 -25.61 3.76
C LYS A 345 4.49 -25.25 3.48
N ARG A 346 4.23 -24.41 2.48
CA ARG A 346 2.87 -24.04 2.06
C ARG A 346 2.09 -25.23 1.53
N ALA A 347 2.65 -26.01 0.60
CA ALA A 347 1.99 -27.19 0.06
C ALA A 347 1.61 -28.21 1.17
N LYS A 348 2.51 -28.40 2.14
CA LYS A 348 2.24 -29.23 3.33
C LYS A 348 1.13 -28.64 4.20
N ALA A 349 1.16 -27.33 4.47
CA ALA A 349 0.15 -26.64 5.25
C ALA A 349 -1.24 -26.70 4.58
N GLU A 350 -1.29 -26.53 3.25
CA GLU A 350 -2.50 -26.65 2.44
C GLU A 350 -3.08 -28.07 2.54
N ALA A 351 -2.27 -29.11 2.31
CA ALA A 351 -2.72 -30.50 2.39
C ALA A 351 -3.24 -30.88 3.79
N ILE A 352 -2.55 -30.43 4.85
CA ILE A 352 -3.00 -30.68 6.23
C ILE A 352 -4.31 -29.94 6.53
N THR A 353 -4.40 -28.68 6.11
CA THR A 353 -5.59 -27.84 6.32
C THR A 353 -6.79 -28.41 5.58
N GLU A 354 -6.60 -28.81 4.32
CA GLU A 354 -7.61 -29.48 3.50
C GLU A 354 -8.12 -30.75 4.17
N LYS A 355 -7.21 -31.66 4.54
CA LYS A 355 -7.58 -32.92 5.19
C LYS A 355 -8.37 -32.69 6.47
N ARG A 356 -7.95 -31.73 7.31
CA ARG A 356 -8.62 -31.43 8.58
C ARG A 356 -9.98 -30.80 8.39
N ILE A 357 -10.14 -29.87 7.45
CA ILE A 357 -11.44 -29.22 7.16
C ILE A 357 -12.40 -30.23 6.52
N LYS A 358 -11.95 -31.02 5.53
CA LYS A 358 -12.76 -32.04 4.87
C LYS A 358 -13.22 -33.15 5.81
N GLY A 359 -12.45 -33.44 6.86
CA GLY A 359 -12.81 -34.42 7.90
C GLY A 359 -13.93 -33.99 8.85
N GLN A 360 -14.44 -32.75 8.75
CA GLN A 360 -15.52 -32.26 9.61
C GLN A 360 -16.91 -32.49 9.00
N ARG A 361 -17.95 -32.28 9.80
CA ARG A 361 -19.33 -32.19 9.29
C ARG A 361 -19.43 -31.11 8.21
N TYR A 362 -20.03 -31.47 7.07
CA TYR A 362 -20.07 -30.67 5.83
C TYR A 362 -18.70 -30.25 5.29
N GLY A 363 -17.66 -31.05 5.58
CA GLY A 363 -16.26 -30.75 5.29
C GLY A 363 -15.97 -30.35 3.84
N PRO A 364 -16.48 -31.06 2.80
CA PRO A 364 -16.27 -30.67 1.42
C PRO A 364 -16.79 -29.26 1.07
N LEU A 365 -17.97 -28.89 1.59
CA LEU A 365 -18.55 -27.56 1.39
C LEU A 365 -17.77 -26.48 2.14
N LYS A 366 -17.34 -26.77 3.38
CA LYS A 366 -16.47 -25.87 4.16
C LYS A 366 -15.15 -25.62 3.44
N TRP A 367 -14.54 -26.68 2.89
CA TRP A 367 -13.30 -26.57 2.13
C TRP A 367 -13.49 -25.72 0.88
N MET A 368 -14.54 -25.97 0.09
CA MET A 368 -14.84 -25.16 -1.10
C MET A 368 -14.97 -23.67 -0.75
N LEU A 369 -15.70 -23.34 0.32
CA LEU A 369 -15.85 -21.95 0.78
C LEU A 369 -14.50 -21.35 1.22
N PHE A 370 -13.74 -22.07 2.04
CA PHE A 370 -12.46 -21.58 2.54
C PHE A 370 -11.42 -21.42 1.46
N ASP A 371 -11.35 -22.36 0.52
CA ASP A 371 -10.43 -22.29 -0.60
C ASP A 371 -10.71 -21.08 -1.50
N ALA A 372 -11.99 -20.80 -1.78
CA ALA A 372 -12.39 -19.60 -2.50
C ALA A 372 -12.00 -18.30 -1.77
N ILE A 373 -12.30 -18.20 -0.46
CA ILE A 373 -11.96 -17.00 0.35
C ILE A 373 -10.45 -16.82 0.46
N ARG A 374 -9.70 -17.90 0.70
CA ARG A 374 -8.25 -17.90 0.76
C ARG A 374 -7.65 -17.48 -0.59
N GLY A 375 -8.20 -17.96 -1.69
CA GLY A 375 -7.82 -17.54 -3.04
C GLY A 375 -7.96 -16.03 -3.21
N MET A 376 -9.11 -15.48 -2.83
CA MET A 376 -9.36 -14.03 -2.87
C MET A 376 -8.42 -13.25 -1.94
N ALA A 377 -8.19 -13.73 -0.71
CA ALA A 377 -7.25 -13.10 0.22
C ALA A 377 -5.85 -12.98 -0.40
N ARG A 378 -5.37 -14.04 -1.06
CA ARG A 378 -4.09 -14.03 -1.76
C ARG A 378 -4.08 -13.07 -2.95
N THR A 379 -5.14 -13.07 -3.77
CA THR A 379 -5.29 -12.12 -4.87
C THR A 379 -5.18 -10.67 -4.38
N TYR A 380 -5.87 -10.33 -3.30
CA TYR A 380 -5.92 -8.94 -2.81
C TYR A 380 -4.68 -8.51 -2.01
N ILE A 381 -3.93 -9.45 -1.42
CA ILE A 381 -2.57 -9.16 -0.94
C ILE A 381 -1.68 -8.73 -2.11
N GLY A 382 -1.72 -9.47 -3.23
CA GLY A 382 -0.98 -9.10 -4.44
C GLY A 382 -1.43 -7.74 -4.99
N PHE A 383 -2.75 -7.52 -5.09
CA PHE A 383 -3.33 -6.23 -5.48
C PHE A 383 -2.80 -5.08 -4.61
N ARG A 384 -2.83 -5.22 -3.28
CA ARG A 384 -2.37 -4.18 -2.34
C ARG A 384 -0.93 -3.75 -2.59
N GLU A 385 -0.05 -4.70 -2.89
CA GLU A 385 1.36 -4.43 -3.14
C GLU A 385 1.60 -3.88 -4.55
N ASN A 386 0.86 -4.35 -5.54
CA ASN A 386 0.95 -3.83 -6.92
C ASN A 386 0.40 -2.41 -7.05
N GLN A 387 -0.70 -2.09 -6.37
CA GLN A 387 -1.24 -0.72 -6.35
C GLN A 387 -0.31 0.27 -5.67
N ARG A 388 0.39 -0.14 -4.61
CA ARG A 388 1.45 0.69 -4.01
C ARG A 388 2.55 1.06 -5.00
N PHE A 389 2.91 0.13 -5.89
CA PHE A 389 3.94 0.40 -6.88
C PHE A 389 3.48 1.43 -7.94
N ASN A 390 2.26 1.30 -8.47
CA ASN A 390 1.73 2.32 -9.38
C ASN A 390 1.62 3.70 -8.69
N LEU A 391 1.29 3.72 -7.38
CA LEU A 391 1.28 4.94 -6.60
C LEU A 391 2.68 5.57 -6.53
N ASP A 392 3.73 4.78 -6.32
CA ASP A 392 5.12 5.25 -6.32
C ASP A 392 5.50 5.87 -7.70
N CYS A 393 5.07 5.25 -8.81
CA CYS A 393 5.27 5.77 -10.17
C CYS A 393 4.56 7.11 -10.42
N TRP A 394 3.32 7.25 -9.95
CA TRP A 394 2.54 8.49 -10.08
C TRP A 394 3.14 9.63 -9.25
N ILE A 395 3.55 9.33 -8.01
CA ILE A 395 4.21 10.30 -7.12
C ILE A 395 5.52 10.79 -7.72
N THR A 396 6.33 9.88 -8.29
CA THR A 396 7.59 10.21 -8.94
C THR A 396 7.41 11.21 -10.08
N ARG A 397 6.40 10.99 -10.93
CA ARG A 397 6.11 11.88 -12.06
C ARG A 397 5.56 13.22 -11.60
N SER A 398 4.66 13.21 -10.62
CA SER A 398 4.16 14.44 -9.98
C SER A 398 5.30 15.27 -9.41
N ARG A 399 6.25 14.63 -8.69
CA ARG A 399 7.48 15.25 -8.19
C ARG A 399 8.27 15.91 -9.32
N ASN A 400 8.54 15.19 -10.41
CA ASN A 400 9.33 15.70 -11.52
C ASN A 400 8.71 16.97 -12.12
N ALA A 401 7.38 16.98 -12.34
CA ALA A 401 6.68 18.18 -12.80
C ALA A 401 6.80 19.35 -11.80
N PHE A 402 6.61 19.10 -10.50
CA PHE A 402 6.69 20.16 -9.49
C PHE A 402 8.10 20.72 -9.29
N LEU A 403 9.14 19.91 -9.46
CA LEU A 403 10.53 20.38 -9.45
C LEU A 403 10.81 21.31 -10.64
N GLU A 404 10.32 20.97 -11.84
CA GLU A 404 10.43 21.82 -13.04
C GLU A 404 9.65 23.14 -12.92
N ILE A 405 8.49 23.11 -12.26
CA ILE A 405 7.74 24.33 -11.94
C ILE A 405 8.53 25.18 -10.94
N GLY A 406 9.01 24.57 -9.87
CA GLY A 406 9.77 25.25 -8.83
C GLY A 406 11.05 25.91 -9.35
N SER A 407 11.77 25.26 -10.28
CA SER A 407 13.01 25.78 -10.86
C SER A 407 12.82 27.01 -11.76
N ARG A 408 11.60 27.26 -12.26
CA ARG A 408 11.30 28.40 -13.13
C ARG A 408 10.67 29.58 -12.38
N LEU A 409 10.07 29.34 -11.23
CA LEU A 409 9.47 30.36 -10.38
C LEU A 409 10.48 31.07 -9.46
N VAL A 410 11.68 30.51 -9.29
CA VAL A 410 12.79 31.05 -8.50
C VAL A 410 13.86 31.59 -9.45
#